data_AF-A0A957V5U3-F1
#
_entry.id   AF-A0A957V5U3-F1
#
_cell.length_a   1.000
_cell.length_b   1.000
_cell.length_c   1.000
_cell.angle_alpha   90.00
_cell.angle_beta   90.00
_cell.angle_gamma   90.00
#
_symmetry.space_group_name_H-M   'P 1'
#
loop_
_entity.id
_entity.type
_entity.pdbx_description
1 polymer ?
#
loop_
_entity_poly.entity_id
_entity_poly.type
_entity_poly.pdbx_seq_one_letter_code
_entity_poly.pdbx_strand_id
1 'polypeptide(L)' 'GETTVPLSDCPYLTPEHLRLEEPHLYVDIMELADAIREERPCRATGEQARHVVEIVEAARRAIATGVTQVLQTTVG' A
#
# COMPACT_ATOMS: atom_id res chain seq x y z
N GLY A 1 -16.83 -13.77 -3.85
CA GLY A 1 -15.60 -14.07 -4.60
C GLY A 1 -15.09 -12.76 -5.10
N GLU A 2 -13.88 -12.36 -4.71
CA GLU A 2 -13.26 -11.14 -5.23
C GLU A 2 -12.87 -11.37 -6.69
N THR A 3 -13.42 -10.54 -7.57
CA THR A 3 -12.99 -10.50 -8.97
C THR A 3 -11.66 -9.76 -9.01
N THR A 4 -10.56 -10.48 -9.23
CA THR A 4 -9.25 -9.86 -9.44
C THR A 4 -9.24 -9.20 -10.81
N VAL A 5 -9.14 -7.87 -10.87
CA VAL A 5 -8.91 -7.14 -12.12
C VAL A 5 -7.42 -7.27 -12.46
N PRO A 6 -7.07 -7.79 -13.65
CA PRO A 6 -5.69 -7.82 -14.12
C PRO A 6 -5.07 -6.42 -14.12
N LEU A 7 -3.82 -6.31 -13.69
CA LEU A 7 -3.11 -5.03 -13.66
C LEU A 7 -3.06 -4.38 -15.06
N SER A 8 -2.99 -5.19 -16.12
CA SER A 8 -3.04 -4.74 -17.53
C SER A 8 -4.28 -3.91 -17.89
N ASP A 9 -5.35 -4.03 -17.10
CA ASP A 9 -6.62 -3.36 -17.37
C ASP A 9 -6.69 -1.99 -16.66
N CYS A 10 -5.64 -1.62 -15.92
CA CYS A 10 -5.54 -0.33 -15.26
C CYS A 10 -5.31 0.80 -16.30
N PRO A 11 -6.12 1.87 -16.30
CA PRO A 11 -6.07 2.91 -17.32
C PRO A 11 -4.77 3.73 -17.32
N TYR A 12 -4.00 3.69 -16.23
CA TYR A 12 -2.72 4.40 -16.14
C TYR A 12 -1.57 3.64 -16.84
N LEU A 13 -1.73 2.35 -17.11
CA LEU A 13 -0.65 1.52 -17.62
C LEU A 13 -0.65 1.46 -19.14
N THR A 14 0.52 1.72 -19.71
CA THR A 14 0.82 1.45 -21.12
C THR A 14 1.69 0.19 -21.22
N PRO A 15 1.90 -0.36 -22.43
CA PRO A 15 2.85 -1.46 -22.63
C PRO A 15 4.28 -1.15 -22.13
N GLU A 16 4.67 0.12 -22.12
CA GLU A 16 5.94 0.58 -21.53
C GLU A 16 5.93 0.45 -20.01
N HIS A 17 4.86 0.91 -19.33
CA HIS A 17 4.76 0.82 -17.87
C HIS A 17 4.71 -0.62 -17.37
N LEU A 18 4.09 -1.53 -18.14
CA LEU A 18 4.04 -2.97 -17.82
C LEU A 18 5.42 -3.65 -17.84
N ARG A 19 6.45 -3.01 -18.40
CA ARG A 19 7.84 -3.51 -18.41
C ARG A 19 8.66 -3.05 -17.20
N LEU A 20 8.10 -2.20 -16.32
CA LEU A 20 8.73 -1.88 -15.03
C LEU A 20 8.81 -3.15 -14.16
N GLU A 21 9.78 -3.19 -13.24
CA GLU A 21 9.89 -4.30 -12.26
C GLU A 21 8.62 -4.41 -11.41
N GLU A 22 8.08 -3.25 -11.02
CA GLU A 22 6.87 -3.13 -10.21
C GLU A 22 5.86 -2.18 -10.87
N PRO A 23 5.14 -2.64 -11.91
CA PRO A 23 4.22 -1.80 -12.69
C PRO A 23 3.07 -1.23 -11.85
N HIS A 24 2.70 -1.90 -10.76
CA HIS A 24 1.68 -1.43 -9.83
C HIS A 24 2.09 -0.13 -9.11
N LEU A 25 3.39 0.12 -8.89
CA LEU A 25 3.84 1.38 -8.29
C LEU A 25 3.52 2.58 -9.18
N TYR A 26 3.55 2.41 -10.49
CA TYR A 26 3.13 3.48 -11.41
C TYR A 26 1.66 3.83 -11.18
N VAL A 27 0.80 2.83 -10.96
CA VAL A 27 -0.62 3.02 -10.63
C VAL A 27 -0.77 3.81 -9.34
N ASP A 28 -0.02 3.47 -8.28
CA ASP A 28 -0.08 4.17 -7.00
C ASP A 28 0.38 5.64 -7.12
N ILE A 29 1.42 5.91 -7.92
CA ILE A 29 1.88 7.27 -8.20
C ILE A 29 0.81 8.09 -8.92
N MET A 30 0.15 7.49 -9.92
CA MET A 30 -0.92 8.16 -10.66
C MET A 30 -2.18 8.38 -9.82
N GLU A 31 -2.51 7.45 -8.92
CA GLU A 31 -3.59 7.61 -7.94
C GLU A 31 -3.35 8.84 -7.04
N LEU A 32 -2.11 8.99 -6.54
CA LEU A 32 -1.70 10.16 -5.77
C LEU A 32 -1.79 11.46 -6.59
N ALA A 33 -1.32 11.44 -7.85
CA ALA A 33 -1.39 12.60 -8.73
C ALA A 33 -2.85 13.04 -8.97
N ASP A 34 -3.75 12.08 -9.19
CA ASP A 34 -5.18 12.36 -9.31
C ASP A 34 -5.79 12.85 -7.99
N ALA A 35 -5.39 12.29 -6.85
CA ALA A 35 -5.86 12.74 -5.54
C ALA A 35 -5.55 14.22 -5.30
N ILE A 36 -4.32 14.64 -5.66
CA ILE A 36 -3.88 16.04 -5.58
C ILE A 36 -4.70 16.90 -6.55
N ARG A 37 -4.84 16.47 -7.81
CA ARG A 37 -5.55 17.23 -8.86
C ARG A 37 -7.03 17.43 -8.54
N GLU A 38 -7.65 16.45 -7.90
CA GLU A 38 -9.09 16.43 -7.59
C GLU A 38 -9.39 16.94 -6.18
N GLU A 39 -8.38 17.37 -5.43
CA GLU A 39 -8.49 17.80 -4.02
C GLU A 39 -9.20 16.75 -3.14
N ARG A 40 -8.99 15.46 -3.43
CA ARG A 40 -9.58 14.34 -2.69
C ARG A 40 -8.55 13.65 -1.79
N PRO A 41 -8.98 12.98 -0.71
CA PRO A 41 -8.07 12.15 0.08
C PRO A 41 -7.42 11.05 -0.77
N CYS A 42 -6.16 10.73 -0.45
CA CYS A 42 -5.48 9.55 -0.99
C CYS A 42 -6.16 8.27 -0.49
N ARG A 43 -6.09 7.20 -1.28
CA ARG A 43 -6.67 5.91 -0.89
C ARG A 43 -6.01 5.32 0.35
N ALA A 44 -4.70 5.54 0.50
CA ALA A 44 -3.93 5.15 1.67
C ALA A 44 -3.58 6.38 2.52
N THR A 45 -3.70 6.28 3.85
CA THR A 45 -3.36 7.37 4.77
C THR A 45 -2.00 7.17 5.44
N GLY A 46 -1.44 8.25 6.00
CA GLY A 46 -0.20 8.18 6.78
C GLY A 46 -0.36 7.32 8.05
N GLU A 47 -1.55 7.31 8.66
CA GLU A 47 -1.87 6.46 9.80
C GLU A 47 -1.82 4.98 9.43
N GLN A 48 -2.30 4.62 8.24
CA GLN A 48 -2.20 3.25 7.73
C GLN A 48 -0.74 2.84 7.51
N ALA A 49 0.07 3.69 6.89
CA ALA A 49 1.50 3.42 6.71
C ALA A 49 2.23 3.26 8.06
N ARG A 50 1.94 4.13 9.04
CA ARG A 50 2.49 4.04 10.40
C ARG A 50 2.13 2.74 11.09
N HIS A 51 0.89 2.25 10.92
CA HIS A 51 0.45 0.97 11.49
C HIS A 51 1.23 -0.21 10.89
N VAL A 52 1.51 -0.20 9.57
CA VAL A 52 2.34 -1.22 8.92
C VAL A 52 3.76 -1.23 9.51
N VAL A 53 4.37 -0.06 9.71
CA VAL A 53 5.69 0.03 10.35
C VAL A 53 5.66 -0.54 11.77
N GLU A 54 4.61 -0.26 12.54
CA GLU A 54 4.45 -0.83 13.88
C GLU A 54 4.36 -2.36 13.84
N ILE A 55 3.60 -2.93 12.89
CA ILE A 55 3.48 -4.39 12.71
C ILE A 55 4.86 -5.02 12.46
N VAL A 56 5.66 -4.44 11.55
CA VAL A 56 6.99 -4.97 11.21
C VAL A 56 7.91 -4.94 12.43
N GLU A 57 7.90 -3.85 13.18
CA GLU A 57 8.74 -3.69 14.36
C GLU A 57 8.27 -4.58 15.53
N ALA A 58 6.96 -4.76 15.70
CA ALA A 58 6.38 -5.73 16.63
C ALA A 58 6.76 -7.17 16.26
N ALA A 59 6.71 -7.53 14.98
CA ALA A 59 7.15 -8.85 14.50
C ALA A 59 8.64 -9.09 14.81
N ARG A 60 9.49 -8.08 14.54
CA ARG A 60 10.92 -8.15 14.87
C ARG A 60 11.16 -8.40 16.36
N ARG A 61 10.43 -7.69 17.25
CA ARG A 61 10.51 -7.92 18.71
C ARG A 61 10.00 -9.30 19.12
N ALA A 62 8.92 -9.77 18.52
CA ALA A 62 8.39 -11.11 18.79
C ALA A 62 9.42 -12.20 18.43
N ILE A 63 10.08 -12.08 17.29
CA ILE A 63 11.15 -13.01 16.85
C ILE A 63 12.31 -13.02 17.86
N ALA A 64 12.75 -11.84 18.30
CA ALA A 64 13.89 -11.73 19.21
C ALA A 64 13.61 -12.26 20.63
N THR A 65 12.36 -12.19 21.08
CA THR A 65 11.98 -12.51 22.47
C THR A 65 11.20 -13.81 22.62
N GLY A 66 10.62 -14.34 21.54
CA GLY A 66 9.67 -15.44 21.58
C GLY A 66 8.29 -15.07 22.16
N VAL A 67 8.00 -13.77 22.35
CA VAL A 67 6.77 -13.29 23.01
C VAL A 67 5.90 -12.51 22.03
N THR A 68 4.59 -12.78 22.01
CA THR A 68 3.61 -12.01 21.22
C THR A 68 3.60 -10.54 21.65
N GLN A 69 3.68 -9.63 20.68
CA GLN A 69 3.59 -8.19 20.92
C GLN A 69 2.17 -7.69 20.68
N VAL A 70 1.71 -6.74 21.50
CA VAL A 70 0.43 -6.05 21.32
C VAL A 70 0.67 -4.79 20.50
N LEU A 71 -0.10 -4.60 19.43
CA LEU A 71 -0.09 -3.37 18.66
C LEU A 71 -0.87 -2.28 19.42
N GLN A 72 -0.29 -1.09 19.46
CA GLN A 72 -0.86 0.09 20.09
C GLN A 72 -1.84 0.81 19.17
N THR A 73 -1.72 0.60 17.86
CA THR A 73 -2.55 1.28 16.86
C THR A 73 -3.50 0.34 16.18
N THR A 74 -4.63 0.88 15.74
CA THR A 74 -5.61 0.22 14.88
C THR A 74 -5.87 1.10 13.67
N VAL A 75 -6.18 0.47 12.55
CA VAL A 75 -6.59 1.13 11.31
C VAL A 75 -7.96 0.60 10.92
N GLY A 76 -8.85 1.52 10.56
CA GLY A 76 -10.22 1.23 10.11
C GLY A 76 -10.31 1.09 8.60
#